data_AF-D2HXU7-F1
#
_entry.id   AF-D2HXU7-F1
#
_cell.length_a   1.000
_cell.length_b   1.000
_cell.length_c   1.000
_cell.angle_alpha   90.00
_cell.angle_beta   90.00
_cell.angle_gamma   90.00
#
_symmetry.space_group_name_H-M   'P 1'
#
loop_
_entity.id
_entity.type
_entity.pdbx_description
1 polymer ?
#
loop_
_entity_poly.entity_id
_entity_poly.type
_entity_poly.pdbx_seq_one_letter_code
_entity_poly.pdbx_strand_id
1 'polypeptide(L)'
;VKVSCSMDWVMISVSPCGYSSNLYIFADELYLGSGCPVTRIQTYAYDFIYPVHDCGIRIKVVSEDTLLFQTEMYFNPRNVHCDRQKIPLECSASRKSVWLTPVSTENEIKLDPSPFIADFETTPEELGLLSLS
;
A
#
# COMPACT_ATOMS: atom_id res chain seq x y z
N VAL A 1 7.02 -17.57 -6.30
CA VAL A 1 6.71 -16.68 -5.17
C VAL A 1 5.79 -15.58 -5.67
N LYS A 2 4.73 -15.27 -4.94
CA LYS A 2 3.81 -14.16 -5.24
C LYS A 2 3.91 -13.12 -4.12
N VAL A 3 3.97 -11.85 -4.47
CA VAL A 3 4.04 -10.73 -3.51
C VAL A 3 2.84 -9.81 -3.74
N SER A 4 2.23 -9.36 -2.66
CA SER A 4 1.18 -8.34 -2.66
C SER A 4 1.36 -7.46 -1.43
N CYS A 5 0.97 -6.20 -1.53
CA CYS A 5 1.01 -5.29 -0.37
C CYS A 5 -0.08 -4.23 -0.44
N SER A 6 -0.32 -3.66 0.73
CA SER A 6 -1.11 -2.45 0.95
C SER A 6 -0.27 -1.42 1.68
N MET A 7 -0.91 -0.34 2.14
CA MET A 7 -0.28 0.64 3.02
C MET A 7 0.11 0.05 4.39
N ASP A 8 -0.57 -1.01 4.82
CA ASP A 8 -0.45 -1.53 6.20
C ASP A 8 0.25 -2.88 6.28
N TRP A 9 0.20 -3.69 5.22
CA TRP A 9 0.73 -5.05 5.23
C TRP A 9 1.45 -5.44 3.95
N VAL A 10 2.37 -6.40 4.08
CA VAL A 10 2.97 -7.16 2.97
C VAL A 10 2.61 -8.63 3.13
N MET A 11 2.16 -9.25 2.03
CA MET A 11 1.88 -10.67 1.93
C MET A 11 2.77 -11.31 0.87
N ILE A 12 3.53 -12.31 1.28
CA ILE A 12 4.31 -13.17 0.38
C ILE A 12 3.73 -14.57 0.44
N SER A 13 3.41 -15.14 -0.71
CA SER A 13 2.91 -16.51 -0.84
C SER A 13 3.90 -17.37 -1.63
N VAL A 14 4.28 -18.51 -1.08
CA VAL A 14 5.29 -19.42 -1.63
C VAL A 14 4.69 -20.81 -1.80
N SER A 15 4.89 -21.41 -2.97
CA SER A 15 4.56 -22.82 -3.19
C SER A 15 5.63 -23.70 -2.52
N PRO A 16 5.24 -24.72 -1.73
CA PRO A 16 6.19 -25.65 -1.11
C PRO A 16 6.87 -26.55 -2.14
N CYS A 17 6.26 -26.76 -3.30
CA CYS A 17 6.86 -27.47 -4.42
C CYS A 17 7.74 -26.50 -5.22
N GLY A 18 9.06 -26.69 -5.16
CA GLY A 18 10.03 -25.94 -5.96
C GLY A 18 9.93 -26.24 -7.46
N TYR A 19 10.49 -25.36 -8.30
CA TYR A 19 10.44 -25.47 -9.76
C TYR A 19 11.25 -26.67 -10.31
N SER A 20 12.18 -27.21 -9.52
CA SER A 20 12.87 -28.47 -9.81
C SER A 20 12.22 -29.63 -9.03
N SER A 21 11.92 -30.69 -9.77
CA SER A 21 10.88 -31.70 -9.51
C SER A 21 11.02 -32.60 -8.28
N ASN A 22 11.92 -32.34 -7.32
CA ASN A 22 12.13 -33.25 -6.18
C ASN A 22 12.38 -32.58 -4.81
N LEU A 23 12.31 -31.25 -4.70
CA LEU A 23 12.56 -30.57 -3.42
C LEU A 23 11.26 -29.96 -2.89
N TYR A 24 10.73 -30.61 -1.85
CA TYR A 24 9.69 -30.06 -1.01
C TYR A 24 10.32 -29.14 0.03
N ILE A 25 9.94 -27.87 0.03
CA ILE A 25 10.42 -26.87 0.97
C ILE A 25 9.57 -26.95 2.24
N PHE A 26 10.21 -27.06 3.40
CA PHE A 26 9.51 -26.97 4.68
C PHE A 26 9.34 -25.51 5.10
N ALA A 27 8.25 -25.23 5.81
CA ALA A 27 7.92 -23.87 6.26
C ALA A 27 9.04 -23.22 7.11
N ASP A 28 9.75 -24.02 7.92
CA ASP A 28 10.86 -23.55 8.77
C ASP A 28 12.20 -23.36 8.03
N GLU A 29 12.29 -23.82 6.78
CA GLU A 29 13.42 -23.51 5.90
C GLU A 29 13.29 -22.12 5.29
N LEU A 30 12.14 -21.46 5.46
CA LEU A 30 11.86 -20.13 4.93
C LEU A 30 11.70 -19.12 6.06
N TYR A 31 12.31 -17.95 5.88
CA TYR A 31 12.06 -16.79 6.74
C TYR A 31 12.12 -15.49 5.95
N LEU A 32 11.45 -14.46 6.46
CA LEU A 32 11.41 -13.13 5.88
C LEU A 32 12.35 -12.19 6.65
N GLY A 33 13.13 -11.42 5.90
CA GLY A 33 14.00 -10.34 6.37
C GLY A 33 14.78 -10.71 7.62
N SER A 34 14.41 -10.11 8.76
CA SER A 34 15.09 -10.27 10.05
C SER A 34 14.83 -11.61 10.77
N GLY A 35 14.36 -12.65 10.07
CA GLY A 35 14.11 -13.98 10.65
C GLY A 35 12.64 -14.28 10.95
N CYS A 36 11.70 -13.55 10.35
CA CYS A 36 10.29 -13.75 10.59
C CYS A 36 9.77 -15.07 9.96
N PRO A 37 9.07 -15.93 10.71
CA PRO A 37 8.59 -17.22 10.22
C PRO A 37 7.37 -17.11 9.30
N VAL A 38 6.95 -18.24 8.73
CA VAL A 38 5.66 -18.36 8.02
C VAL A 38 4.52 -18.05 8.99
N THR A 39 3.55 -17.22 8.59
CA THR A 39 2.40 -16.88 9.45
C THR A 39 1.21 -17.81 9.22
N ARG A 40 1.05 -18.34 8.00
CA ARG A 40 0.00 -19.30 7.67
C ARG A 40 0.52 -20.39 6.76
N ILE A 41 0.31 -21.64 7.18
CA ILE A 41 0.66 -22.84 6.41
C ILE A 41 -0.63 -23.40 5.79
N GLN A 42 -0.62 -23.58 4.47
CA GLN A 42 -1.67 -24.23 3.69
C GLN A 42 -1.09 -25.41 2.91
N THR A 43 -1.94 -26.29 2.39
CA THR A 43 -1.52 -27.50 1.66
C THR A 43 -0.57 -27.22 0.49
N TYR A 44 -0.78 -26.10 -0.21
CA TYR A 44 -0.01 -25.74 -1.42
C TYR A 44 0.60 -24.34 -1.35
N ALA A 45 0.56 -23.70 -0.18
CA ALA A 45 1.04 -22.34 -0.01
C ALA A 45 1.51 -22.08 1.42
N TYR A 46 2.63 -21.39 1.55
CA TYR A 46 3.06 -20.76 2.80
C TYR A 46 2.92 -19.26 2.64
N ASP A 47 2.14 -18.64 3.52
CA ASP A 47 1.95 -17.20 3.52
C ASP A 47 2.74 -16.55 4.67
N PHE A 48 3.44 -15.49 4.32
CA PHE A 48 4.04 -14.53 5.25
C PHE A 48 3.19 -13.27 5.17
N ILE A 49 2.49 -12.94 6.25
CA ILE A 49 1.61 -11.76 6.32
C ILE A 49 2.09 -10.92 7.49
N TYR A 50 2.73 -9.80 7.19
CA TYR A 50 3.34 -8.93 8.19
C TYR A 50 2.98 -7.46 7.99
N PRO A 51 2.87 -6.68 9.07
CA PRO A 51 2.83 -5.23 8.98
C PRO A 51 4.03 -4.66 8.23
N VAL A 52 3.86 -3.56 7.50
CA VAL A 52 4.92 -2.95 6.68
C VAL A 52 6.13 -2.42 7.48
N HIS A 53 5.98 -2.28 8.80
CA HIS A 53 7.03 -1.83 9.71
C HIS A 53 7.78 -2.99 10.40
N ASP A 54 7.35 -4.22 10.17
CA ASP A 54 7.94 -5.42 10.77
C ASP A 54 8.93 -6.12 9.84
N CYS A 55 9.67 -7.09 10.37
CA CYS A 55 10.48 -8.05 9.62
C CYS A 55 11.54 -7.43 8.70
N GLY A 56 11.97 -6.19 8.95
CA GLY A 56 12.94 -5.50 8.11
C GLY A 56 12.42 -5.08 6.73
N ILE A 57 11.09 -4.96 6.58
CA ILE A 57 10.49 -4.41 5.36
C ILE A 57 10.87 -2.93 5.24
N ARG A 58 11.45 -2.57 4.09
CA ARG A 58 11.89 -1.20 3.78
C ARG A 58 10.85 -0.52 2.91
N ILE A 59 10.53 0.72 3.23
CA ILE A 59 9.57 1.53 2.47
C ILE A 59 10.33 2.63 1.74
N LYS A 60 10.07 2.79 0.44
CA LYS A 60 10.58 3.89 -0.38
C LYS A 60 9.42 4.65 -1.01
N VAL A 61 9.51 5.97 -1.00
CA VAL A 61 8.58 6.83 -1.72
C VAL A 61 9.06 6.93 -3.17
N VAL A 62 8.27 6.42 -4.13
CA VAL A 62 8.60 6.47 -5.56
C VAL A 62 7.95 7.67 -6.23
N SER A 63 6.75 8.04 -5.78
CA SER A 63 6.05 9.27 -6.16
C SER A 63 5.19 9.75 -4.99
N GLU A 64 4.54 10.90 -5.15
CA GLU A 64 3.60 11.46 -4.16
C GLU A 64 2.57 10.42 -3.68
N ASP A 65 2.08 9.62 -4.63
CA ASP A 65 1.01 8.66 -4.41
C ASP A 65 1.46 7.20 -4.34
N THR A 66 2.73 6.88 -4.61
CA THR A 66 3.16 5.47 -4.72
C THR A 66 4.29 5.16 -3.75
N LEU A 67 4.06 4.16 -2.91
CA LEU A 67 5.07 3.54 -2.06
C LEU A 67 5.58 2.23 -2.68
N LEU A 68 6.88 2.00 -2.57
CA LEU A 68 7.54 0.74 -2.88
C LEU A 68 8.00 0.09 -1.58
N PHE A 69 7.54 -1.13 -1.35
CA PHE A 69 7.96 -1.97 -0.25
C PHE A 69 9.00 -2.96 -0.74
N GLN A 70 10.12 -3.05 -0.05
CA GLN A 70 11.23 -3.93 -0.39
C GLN A 70 11.57 -4.81 0.81
N THR A 71 11.61 -6.12 0.58
CA THR A 71 11.98 -7.11 1.59
C THR A 71 12.79 -8.23 0.94
N GLU A 72 13.26 -9.15 1.76
CA GLU A 72 14.13 -10.24 1.34
C GLU A 72 13.60 -11.52 1.97
N MET A 73 13.44 -12.56 1.17
CA MET A 73 13.12 -13.89 1.66
C MET A 73 14.39 -14.74 1.63
N TYR A 74 14.53 -15.58 2.64
CA TYR A 74 15.65 -16.47 2.78
C TYR A 74 15.18 -17.91 2.79
N PHE A 75 15.84 -18.73 1.98
CA PHE A 75 15.73 -20.17 2.01
C PHE A 75 17.00 -20.74 2.62
N ASN A 76 16.85 -21.41 3.76
CA ASN A 76 17.91 -22.08 4.49
C ASN A 76 17.58 -23.58 4.55
N PRO A 77 18.04 -24.38 3.57
CA PRO A 77 17.73 -25.80 3.51
C PRO A 77 18.31 -26.54 4.71
N ARG A 78 17.59 -27.55 5.20
CA ARG A 78 18.08 -28.49 6.20
C ARG A 78 19.17 -29.41 5.62
N ASN A 79 19.08 -29.68 4.32
CA ASN A 79 20.05 -30.51 3.61
C ASN A 79 21.29 -29.68 3.25
N VAL A 80 22.46 -30.13 3.72
CA VAL A 80 23.77 -29.49 3.51
C VAL A 80 24.18 -29.47 2.03
N HIS A 81 23.53 -30.27 1.18
CA HIS A 81 23.79 -30.31 -0.26
C HIS A 81 23.03 -29.22 -1.06
N CYS A 82 22.22 -28.40 -0.42
CA CYS A 82 21.54 -27.28 -1.06
C CYS A 82 22.10 -25.96 -0.52
N ASP A 83 22.38 -25.02 -1.42
CA ASP A 83 22.86 -23.69 -1.04
C ASP A 83 21.74 -22.85 -0.44
N ARG A 84 22.12 -21.99 0.51
CA ARG A 84 21.22 -20.95 1.03
C ARG A 84 20.91 -19.96 -0.07
N GLN A 85 19.64 -19.62 -0.24
CA GLN A 85 19.21 -18.65 -1.24
C GLN A 85 18.62 -17.41 -0.59
N LYS A 86 18.99 -16.24 -1.11
CA LYS A 86 18.37 -14.96 -0.82
C LYS A 86 17.54 -14.53 -2.03
N ILE A 87 16.28 -14.22 -1.81
CA ILE A 87 15.31 -13.87 -2.85
C ILE A 87 14.83 -12.44 -2.56
N PRO A 88 15.26 -11.43 -3.32
CA PRO A 88 14.76 -10.07 -3.17
C PRO A 88 13.31 -10.01 -3.64
N LEU A 89 12.47 -9.31 -2.86
CA LEU A 89 11.04 -9.17 -3.13
C LEU A 89 10.64 -7.70 -3.03
N GLU A 90 9.81 -7.27 -3.95
CA GLU A 90 9.26 -5.92 -3.94
C GLU A 90 7.81 -5.89 -4.42
N CYS A 91 7.08 -4.88 -3.96
CA CYS A 91 5.74 -4.57 -4.42
C CYS A 91 5.46 -3.09 -4.17
N SER A 92 4.50 -2.52 -4.91
CA SER A 92 4.08 -1.15 -4.71
C SER A 92 2.62 -1.06 -4.31
N ALA A 93 2.29 -0.05 -3.50
CA ALA A 93 0.92 0.29 -3.15
C ALA A 93 0.67 1.80 -3.34
N SER A 94 -0.55 2.12 -3.74
CA SER A 94 -1.01 3.50 -3.87
C SER A 94 -1.46 4.05 -2.51
N ARG A 95 -1.10 5.29 -2.22
CA ARG A 95 -1.61 6.10 -1.11
C ARG A 95 -3.00 6.66 -1.39
N LYS A 96 -3.42 6.69 -2.67
CA LYS A 96 -4.77 7.17 -3.02
C LYS A 96 -5.80 6.22 -2.44
N SER A 97 -6.70 6.79 -1.65
CA SER A 97 -7.91 6.08 -1.24
C SER A 97 -8.78 5.84 -2.47
N VAL A 98 -9.14 4.58 -2.73
CA VAL A 98 -10.12 4.22 -3.77
C VAL A 98 -11.50 4.84 -3.47
N TRP A 99 -11.75 5.22 -2.21
CA TRP A 99 -13.03 5.75 -1.73
C TRP A 99 -13.16 7.27 -1.84
N LEU A 100 -12.07 7.98 -2.13
CA LEU A 100 -12.07 9.44 -2.22
C LEU A 100 -11.86 9.83 -3.68
N THR A 101 -12.95 10.03 -4.42
CA THR A 101 -12.87 10.77 -5.67
C THR A 101 -12.54 12.23 -5.34
N PRO A 102 -11.44 12.80 -5.86
CA PRO A 102 -11.21 14.22 -5.72
C PRO A 102 -12.41 14.96 -6.30
N VAL A 103 -13.03 15.83 -5.51
CA VAL A 103 -14.05 16.76 -6.02
C VAL A 103 -13.32 17.63 -7.04
N SER A 104 -13.67 17.49 -8.31
CA SER A 104 -13.18 18.36 -9.36
C SER A 104 -13.55 19.80 -9.00
N THR A 105 -12.55 20.67 -8.80
CA THR A 105 -12.75 22.12 -8.72
C THR A 105 -12.96 22.74 -10.12
N GLU A 106 -13.46 21.97 -11.07
CA GLU A 106 -13.82 22.44 -12.40
C GLU A 106 -15.34 22.58 -12.44
N ASN A 107 -15.79 23.67 -11.82
CA ASN A 107 -16.95 24.43 -12.24
C ASN A 107 -16.83 25.75 -11.49
N GLU A 108 -16.13 26.71 -12.07
CA GLU A 108 -16.69 28.05 -12.04
C GLU A 108 -18.10 27.91 -12.63
N ILE A 109 -19.08 27.69 -11.76
CA ILE A 109 -20.48 27.83 -12.12
C ILE A 109 -20.59 29.31 -12.43
N LYS A 110 -20.41 29.67 -13.70
CA LYS A 110 -20.92 30.90 -14.25
C LYS A 110 -22.43 30.79 -14.08
N LEU A 111 -22.90 31.21 -12.91
CA LEU A 111 -24.31 31.48 -12.67
C LEU A 111 -24.61 32.63 -13.61
N ASP A 112 -25.24 32.35 -14.75
CA ASP A 112 -25.89 33.40 -15.50
C ASP A 112 -26.82 34.11 -14.51
N PRO A 113 -26.66 35.43 -14.30
CA PRO A 113 -27.47 36.13 -13.33
C PRO A 113 -28.93 35.98 -13.73
N SER A 114 -29.70 35.31 -12.88
CA SER A 114 -31.14 35.18 -13.05
C SER A 114 -31.74 36.58 -13.17
N PRO A 115 -32.67 36.81 -14.11
CA PRO A 115 -33.34 38.11 -14.25
C PRO A 115 -34.08 38.53 -12.98
N PHE A 116 -34.32 37.61 -12.03
CA PHE A 116 -34.95 37.89 -10.74
C PHE A 116 -34.02 38.53 -9.68
N ILE A 117 -32.71 38.62 -9.92
CA ILE A 117 -31.75 39.21 -8.96
C ILE A 117 -31.34 40.64 -9.37
N ALA A 118 -31.73 41.10 -10.56
CA ALA A 118 -31.38 42.43 -11.07
C ALA A 118 -31.98 43.60 -10.26
N ASP A 119 -32.99 43.33 -9.42
CA ASP A 119 -33.76 44.38 -8.73
C ASP A 119 -33.32 44.63 -7.28
N PHE A 120 -32.28 43.95 -6.78
CA PHE A 120 -31.79 44.14 -5.41
C PHE A 120 -30.46 44.94 -5.40
N GLU A 121 -30.52 46.19 -5.85
CA GLU A 121 -29.51 47.19 -5.45
C GLU A 121 -29.67 47.46 -3.95
N THR A 122 -28.88 46.75 -3.14
CA THR A 122 -28.73 47.09 -1.72
C THR A 122 -27.68 48.18 -1.58
N THR A 123 -28.14 49.36 -1.18
CA THR A 123 -27.27 50.46 -0.80
C THR A 123 -26.43 50.08 0.43
N PRO A 124 -25.21 50.62 0.57
CA PRO A 124 -24.24 50.22 1.60
C PRO A 124 -24.66 50.56 3.04
N GLU A 125 -25.86 51.09 3.25
CA GLU A 125 -26.40 51.46 4.56
C GLU A 125 -27.00 50.25 5.32
N GLU A 126 -27.24 49.11 4.67
CA GLU A 126 -27.75 47.90 5.34
C GLU A 126 -26.67 46.96 5.89
N LEU A 127 -25.38 47.24 5.67
CA LEU A 127 -24.27 46.45 6.24
C LEU A 127 -23.87 46.93 7.64
N GLY A 128 -24.85 47.31 8.46
CA GLY A 128 -24.66 47.79 9.83
C GLY A 128 -24.01 46.75 10.75
N LEU A 129 -22.70 46.55 10.64
CA LEU A 129 -21.85 46.01 11.69
C LEU A 129 -20.58 46.86 11.78
N LEU A 130 -20.73 47.82 12.67
CA LEU A 130 -19.80 48.81 13.15
C LEU A 130 -18.47 48.19 13.60
N SER A 131 -17.41 48.92 13.29
CA SER A 131 -16.05 48.80 13.81
C SER A 131 -16.00 48.53 15.33
N LEU A 132 -15.33 47.45 15.72
CA LEU A 132 -14.79 47.29 17.07
C LEU A 132 -13.53 48.16 17.21
N SER A 133 -13.56 49.01 18.24
CA SER A 133 -12.52 49.93 18.74
C SER A 133 -11.19 49.27 19.05
#